data_AF-A0A2G9NB41-F1
#
_entry.id   AF-A0A2G9NB41-F1
#
_cell.length_a   1.000
_cell.length_b   1.000
_cell.length_c   1.000
_cell.angle_alpha   90.00
_cell.angle_beta   90.00
_cell.angle_gamma   90.00
#
_symmetry.space_group_name_H-M   'P 1'
#
loop_
_entity.id
_entity.type
_entity.pdbx_description
1 polymer ?
#
loop_
_entity_poly.entity_id
_entity_poly.type
_entity_poly.pdbx_seq_one_letter_code
_entity_poly.pdbx_strand_id
1 'polypeptide(L)'
;MAYTLRKKQYCVKQALLGLTPISAICRNRKVPRRTLYRWIDRYKQYGQLGLENKNPGVTKTKIKHILGRVHHPQTNGKIERWFGTYKTEYDERFNCLDEFVKFYNEIRIHQGINYTKPT
;
A
#
# COMPACT_ATOMS: atom_id res chain seq x y z
N MET A 1 -1.25 -16.12 12.60
CA MET A 1 -2.59 -16.42 12.06
C MET A 1 -3.53 -15.23 12.25
N ALA A 2 -4.30 -14.87 11.23
CA ALA A 2 -5.31 -13.80 11.33
C ALA A 2 -6.59 -14.31 12.00
N TYR A 3 -7.20 -13.50 12.87
CA TYR A 3 -8.49 -13.84 13.49
C TYR A 3 -9.64 -13.59 12.50
N THR A 4 -10.62 -14.47 12.47
CA THR A 4 -11.82 -14.30 11.64
C THR A 4 -12.65 -13.10 12.10
N LEU A 5 -13.32 -12.44 11.16
CA LEU A 5 -14.14 -11.25 11.45
C LEU A 5 -15.23 -11.53 12.50
N ARG A 6 -15.92 -12.69 12.38
CA ARG A 6 -16.93 -13.13 13.35
C ARG A 6 -16.37 -13.24 14.77
N LYS A 7 -15.14 -13.79 14.92
CA LYS A 7 -14.49 -13.91 16.22
C LYS A 7 -14.18 -12.54 16.83
N LYS A 8 -13.72 -11.57 16.02
CA LYS A 8 -13.47 -10.19 16.48
C LYS A 8 -14.76 -9.54 16.97
N GLN A 9 -15.81 -9.58 16.14
CA GLN A 9 -17.12 -8.99 16.44
C GLN A 9 -17.71 -9.57 17.73
N TYR A 10 -17.65 -10.90 17.89
CA TYR A 10 -18.13 -11.54 19.11
C TYR A 10 -17.38 -11.04 20.36
N CYS A 11 -16.04 -11.02 20.33
CA CYS A 11 -15.25 -10.61 21.49
C CYS A 11 -15.50 -9.14 21.86
N VAL A 12 -15.61 -8.25 20.86
CA VAL A 12 -15.91 -6.84 21.07
C VAL A 12 -17.33 -6.65 21.60
N LYS A 13 -18.33 -7.34 21.02
CA LYS A 13 -19.72 -7.28 21.48
C LYS A 13 -19.85 -7.73 22.94
N GLN A 14 -19.20 -8.83 23.32
CA GLN A 14 -19.20 -9.31 24.71
C GLN A 14 -18.53 -8.33 25.68
N ALA A 15 -17.45 -7.68 25.26
CA ALA A 15 -16.76 -6.68 26.07
C ALA A 15 -17.58 -5.38 26.23
N LEU A 16 -18.26 -4.93 25.17
CA LEU A 16 -19.09 -3.71 25.19
C LEU A 16 -20.39 -3.89 25.96
N LEU A 17 -21.01 -5.07 25.89
CA LEU A 17 -22.21 -5.39 26.66
C LEU A 17 -21.91 -5.58 28.17
N GLY A 18 -20.64 -5.67 28.58
CA GLY A 18 -20.26 -5.85 29.97
C GLY A 18 -20.60 -7.23 30.57
N LEU A 19 -21.18 -8.15 29.80
CA LEU A 19 -21.66 -9.46 30.27
C LEU A 19 -20.54 -10.40 30.72
N THR A 20 -19.34 -10.24 30.15
CA THR A 20 -18.18 -11.09 30.49
C THR A 20 -16.95 -10.22 30.72
N PRO A 21 -16.16 -10.50 31.78
CA PRO A 21 -14.95 -9.73 32.05
C PRO A 21 -13.90 -10.00 30.97
N ILE A 22 -13.13 -8.96 30.62
CA ILE A 22 -12.11 -8.98 29.56
C ILE A 22 -11.12 -10.15 29.75
N SER A 23 -10.78 -10.47 31.00
CA SER A 23 -9.93 -11.60 31.38
C SER A 23 -10.49 -12.95 30.92
N ALA A 24 -11.79 -13.18 31.12
CA ALA A 24 -12.47 -14.40 30.72
C ALA A 24 -12.59 -14.52 29.21
N ILE A 25 -12.88 -13.41 28.51
CA ILE A 25 -12.92 -13.37 27.04
C ILE A 25 -11.55 -13.78 26.47
N CYS A 26 -10.47 -13.20 26.98
CA CYS A 26 -9.11 -13.49 26.53
C CYS A 26 -8.72 -14.95 26.73
N ARG A 27 -9.02 -15.52 27.91
CA ARG A 27 -8.73 -16.92 28.24
C ARG A 27 -9.54 -17.88 27.37
N ASN A 28 -10.86 -17.69 27.30
CA ASN A 28 -11.76 -18.62 26.63
C ASN A 28 -11.60 -18.57 25.10
N ARG A 29 -11.34 -17.38 24.54
CA ARG A 29 -11.19 -17.21 23.08
C ARG A 29 -9.73 -17.29 22.61
N LYS A 30 -8.77 -17.50 23.52
CA LYS A 30 -7.32 -17.51 23.22
C LYS A 30 -6.92 -16.25 22.44
N VAL A 31 -7.34 -15.09 22.95
CA VAL A 31 -7.02 -13.77 22.38
C VAL A 31 -6.20 -12.98 23.39
N PRO A 32 -4.98 -12.52 23.05
CA PRO A 32 -4.20 -11.67 23.93
C PRO A 32 -4.95 -10.40 24.32
N ARG A 33 -4.84 -9.96 25.58
CA ARG A 33 -5.50 -8.74 26.09
C ARG A 33 -5.26 -7.52 25.21
N ARG A 34 -3.99 -7.29 24.83
CA ARG A 34 -3.61 -6.19 23.92
C ARG A 34 -4.35 -6.23 22.58
N THR A 35 -4.58 -7.42 22.04
CA THR A 35 -5.32 -7.60 20.79
C THR A 35 -6.79 -7.24 20.95
N LEU A 36 -7.39 -7.63 22.08
CA LEU A 36 -8.78 -7.32 22.39
C LEU A 36 -8.99 -5.81 22.59
N TYR A 37 -8.15 -5.13 23.37
CA TYR A 37 -8.20 -3.67 23.52
C TYR A 37 -8.06 -2.95 22.17
N ARG A 38 -7.07 -3.34 21.35
CA ARG A 38 -6.89 -2.78 20.00
C ARG A 38 -8.11 -2.98 19.09
N TRP A 39 -8.91 -4.04 19.28
CA TRP A 39 -10.16 -4.22 18.54
C TRP A 39 -11.27 -3.32 19.07
N ILE A 40 -11.38 -3.19 20.40
CA ILE A 40 -12.34 -2.28 21.04
C ILE A 40 -12.07 -0.83 20.61
N ASP A 41 -10.83 -0.37 20.64
CA ASP A 41 -10.47 0.99 20.25
C ASP A 41 -10.79 1.27 18.78
N ARG A 42 -10.44 0.34 17.89
CA ARG A 42 -10.78 0.46 16.47
C ARG A 42 -12.28 0.39 16.21
N TYR A 43 -13.03 -0.37 16.98
CA TYR A 43 -14.48 -0.43 16.88
C TYR A 43 -15.13 0.88 17.36
N LYS A 44 -14.61 1.50 18.43
CA LYS A 44 -15.07 2.83 18.88
C LYS A 44 -14.81 3.92 17.85
N GLN A 45 -13.67 3.86 17.16
CA GLN A 45 -13.28 4.85 16.16
C GLN A 45 -13.97 4.67 14.80
N TYR A 46 -14.13 3.43 14.33
CA TYR A 46 -14.53 3.12 12.95
C TYR A 46 -15.71 2.15 12.83
N GLY A 47 -16.37 1.81 13.94
CA GLY A 47 -17.47 0.85 13.99
C GLY A 47 -17.07 -0.54 13.48
N GLN A 48 -18.00 -1.20 12.77
CA GLN A 48 -17.80 -2.54 12.23
C GLN A 48 -16.65 -2.60 11.20
N LEU A 49 -16.46 -1.53 10.42
CA LEU A 49 -15.38 -1.41 9.42
C LEU A 49 -13.99 -1.49 10.05
N GLY A 50 -13.84 -1.02 11.30
CA GLY A 50 -12.59 -1.09 12.05
C GLY A 50 -12.10 -2.51 12.36
N LEU A 51 -13.00 -3.50 12.30
CA LEU A 51 -12.70 -4.91 12.57
C LEU A 51 -12.40 -5.73 11.31
N GLU A 52 -12.65 -5.17 10.13
CA GLU A 52 -12.46 -5.87 8.85
C GLU A 52 -11.02 -6.39 8.68
N ASN A 53 -10.90 -7.54 8.04
CA ASN A 53 -9.60 -8.09 7.67
C ASN A 53 -9.13 -7.36 6.42
N LYS A 54 -8.22 -6.40 6.60
CA LYS A 54 -7.51 -5.79 5.47
C LYS A 54 -6.46 -6.79 4.98
N ASN A 55 -6.58 -7.19 3.72
CA ASN A 55 -5.52 -7.93 3.04
C ASN A 55 -4.44 -6.89 2.66
N PRO A 56 -3.21 -7.00 3.18
CA PRO A 56 -2.16 -5.98 2.98
C PRO A 56 -1.64 -5.84 1.54
N GLY A 57 -2.34 -6.36 0.52
CA GLY A 57 -1.91 -6.32 -0.88
C GLY A 57 -3.00 -5.95 -1.89
N VAL A 58 -4.22 -5.61 -1.45
CA VAL A 58 -5.30 -5.19 -2.35
C VAL A 58 -5.50 -3.68 -2.17
N THR A 59 -4.91 -2.89 -3.07
CA THR A 59 -5.29 -1.49 -3.21
C THR A 59 -6.76 -1.41 -3.65
N LYS A 60 -7.49 -0.38 -3.21
CA LYS A 60 -8.90 -0.17 -3.60
C LYS A 60 -9.08 0.02 -5.12
N THR A 61 -8.00 0.32 -5.84
CA THR A 61 -7.93 0.46 -7.28
C THR A 61 -7.89 -0.91 -7.97
N LYS A 62 -8.60 -1.10 -9.08
CA LYS A 62 -8.59 -2.34 -9.90
C LYS A 62 -7.23 -2.64 -10.58
N ILE A 63 -6.15 -1.98 -10.14
CA ILE A 63 -4.81 -2.12 -10.70
C ILE A 63 -4.14 -3.33 -10.04
N LYS A 64 -3.78 -4.32 -10.86
CA LYS A 64 -3.04 -5.50 -10.40
C LYS A 64 -1.57 -5.10 -10.16
N HIS A 65 -1.13 -5.08 -8.92
CA HIS A 65 0.28 -4.88 -8.59
C HIS A 65 1.08 -6.14 -8.94
N ILE A 66 2.11 -5.98 -9.76
CA ILE A 66 3.09 -7.04 -10.06
C ILE A 66 4.41 -6.60 -9.42
N LEU A 67 4.89 -7.37 -8.44
CA LEU A 67 6.13 -7.07 -7.74
C LEU A 67 7.33 -7.74 -8.43
N GLY A 68 8.44 -7.02 -8.49
CA GLY A 68 9.74 -7.58 -8.85
C GLY A 68 10.32 -8.45 -7.73
N ARG A 69 11.34 -9.26 -8.06
CA ARG A 69 12.08 -10.03 -7.05
C ARG A 69 12.91 -9.10 -6.16
N VAL A 70 13.04 -9.45 -4.89
CA VAL A 70 13.93 -8.76 -3.95
C VAL A 70 15.38 -8.95 -4.39
N HIS A 71 16.21 -7.91 -4.28
CA HIS A 71 17.61 -7.89 -4.72
C HIS A 71 17.83 -8.23 -6.21
N HIS A 72 16.87 -7.88 -7.06
CA HIS A 72 16.96 -8.10 -8.50
C HIS A 72 16.84 -6.79 -9.30
N PRO A 73 17.94 -6.00 -9.41
CA PRO A 73 17.90 -4.66 -9.98
C PRO A 73 17.51 -4.65 -11.48
N GLN A 74 17.74 -5.75 -12.18
CA GLN A 74 17.42 -5.87 -13.61
C GLN A 74 15.93 -5.66 -13.91
N THR A 75 15.03 -5.94 -12.96
CA THR A 75 13.58 -5.72 -13.14
C THR A 75 13.23 -4.23 -13.20
N ASN A 76 13.99 -3.37 -12.51
CA ASN A 76 13.77 -1.92 -12.48
C ASN A 76 14.72 -1.15 -13.42
N GLY A 77 15.57 -1.84 -14.17
CA GLY A 77 16.62 -1.21 -14.98
C GLY A 77 16.10 -0.20 -16.00
N LYS A 78 14.90 -0.37 -16.56
CA LYS A 78 14.30 0.62 -17.48
C LYS A 78 14.01 1.95 -16.79
N ILE A 79 13.40 1.90 -15.60
CA ILE A 79 13.06 3.10 -14.86
C ILE A 79 14.32 3.75 -14.26
N GLU A 80 15.27 2.94 -13.81
CA GLU A 80 16.60 3.42 -13.38
C GLU A 80 17.33 4.11 -14.54
N ARG A 81 17.30 3.55 -15.75
CA ARG A 81 17.90 4.17 -16.94
C ARG A 81 17.25 5.49 -17.30
N TRP A 82 15.92 5.57 -17.20
CA TRP A 82 15.17 6.81 -17.42
C TRP A 82 15.55 7.88 -16.39
N PHE A 83 15.62 7.53 -15.10
CA PHE A 83 16.09 8.44 -14.06
C PHE A 83 17.54 8.87 -14.25
N GLY A 84 18.40 7.99 -14.79
CA GLY A 84 19.74 8.35 -15.21
C GLY A 84 19.72 9.45 -16.28
N THR A 85 18.91 9.27 -17.33
CA THR A 85 18.75 10.31 -18.39
C THR A 85 18.20 11.61 -17.81
N TYR A 86 17.18 11.53 -16.95
CA TYR A 86 16.64 12.69 -16.25
C TYR A 86 17.75 13.45 -15.50
N LYS A 87 18.54 12.77 -14.66
CA LYS A 87 19.61 13.43 -13.89
C LYS A 87 20.73 14.02 -14.75
N THR A 88 20.97 13.48 -15.94
CA THR A 88 22.02 13.97 -16.85
C THR A 88 21.54 15.13 -17.72
N GLU A 89 20.29 15.10 -18.17
CA GLU A 89 19.75 16.07 -19.13
C GLU A 89 18.90 17.17 -18.47
N TYR A 90 18.47 16.98 -17.21
CA TYR A 90 17.79 18.01 -16.43
C TYR A 90 18.81 19.06 -15.99
N ASP A 91 18.58 20.28 -16.47
CA ASP A 91 19.50 21.41 -16.43
C ASP A 91 18.67 22.70 -16.18
N GLU A 92 19.33 23.86 -16.07
CA GLU A 92 18.70 25.17 -15.78
C GLU A 92 17.61 25.59 -16.79
N ARG A 93 17.52 24.89 -17.93
CA ARG A 93 16.50 25.06 -18.97
C ARG A 93 15.09 24.64 -18.55
N PHE A 94 14.94 23.86 -17.49
CA PHE A 94 13.65 23.32 -17.06
C PHE A 94 13.29 23.83 -15.66
N ASN A 95 12.12 24.45 -15.52
CA ASN A 95 11.66 24.94 -14.22
C ASN A 95 10.92 23.87 -13.42
N CYS A 96 10.35 22.87 -14.10
CA CYS A 96 9.60 21.79 -13.47
C CYS A 96 9.76 20.43 -14.16
N LEU A 97 9.39 19.36 -13.45
CA LEU A 97 9.44 18.01 -13.98
C LEU A 97 8.52 17.82 -15.20
N ASP A 98 7.33 18.45 -15.19
CA ASP A 98 6.36 18.31 -16.28
C ASP A 98 6.89 18.89 -17.60
N GLU A 99 7.62 20.01 -17.53
CA GLU A 99 8.32 20.60 -18.69
C GLU A 99 9.38 19.64 -19.25
N PHE A 100 10.17 19.01 -18.38
CA PHE A 100 11.15 18.02 -18.80
C PHE A 100 10.48 16.80 -19.42
N VAL A 101 9.40 16.29 -18.84
CA VAL A 101 8.66 15.13 -19.37
C VAL A 101 8.08 15.46 -20.75
N LYS A 102 7.55 16.67 -20.94
CA LYS A 102 7.08 17.14 -22.25
C LYS A 102 8.21 17.20 -23.26
N PHE A 103 9.35 17.79 -22.90
CA PHE A 103 10.54 17.80 -23.76
C PHE A 103 10.99 16.38 -24.12
N TYR A 104 11.06 15.48 -23.13
CA TYR A 104 11.50 14.10 -23.32
C TYR A 104 10.58 13.31 -24.27
N ASN A 105 9.27 13.54 -24.19
CA ASN A 105 8.28 12.82 -25.00
C ASN A 105 8.08 13.44 -26.39
N GLU A 106 8.13 14.77 -26.52
CA GLU A 106 7.69 15.46 -27.75
C GLU A 106 8.85 16.02 -28.58
N ILE A 107 9.96 16.42 -27.96
CA ILE A 107 11.03 17.21 -28.60
C ILE A 107 12.35 16.43 -28.69
N ARG A 108 12.65 15.62 -27.67
CA ARG A 108 13.88 14.84 -27.59
C ARG A 108 13.93 13.83 -28.73
N ILE A 109 15.03 13.82 -29.45
CA ILE A 109 15.22 12.91 -30.57
C ILE A 109 15.80 11.59 -30.05
N HIS A 110 15.05 10.49 -30.23
CA HIS A 110 15.43 9.19 -29.69
C HIS A 110 16.05 8.32 -30.79
N GLN A 111 17.38 8.16 -30.74
CA GLN A 111 18.12 7.34 -31.72
C GLN A 111 17.68 5.86 -31.73
N GLY A 112 17.30 5.31 -30.56
CA GLY A 112 16.87 3.91 -30.44
C GLY A 112 15.53 3.58 -31.10
N ILE A 113 14.77 4.58 -31.55
CA ILE A 113 13.49 4.43 -32.24
C ILE A 113 13.50 5.17 -33.59
N ASN A 114 14.64 5.13 -34.31
CA ASN A 114 14.78 5.78 -35.61
C ASN A 114 14.45 7.28 -35.60
N TYR A 115 14.89 8.00 -34.56
CA TYR A 115 14.67 9.44 -34.41
C TYR A 115 13.18 9.85 -34.30
N THR A 116 12.30 8.89 -34.04
CA THR A 116 10.88 9.15 -33.78
C THR A 116 10.65 9.51 -32.30
N LYS A 117 9.46 10.03 -31.99
CA LYS A 117 9.01 10.27 -30.62
C LYS A 117 8.40 8.99 -30.04
N PRO A 118 8.57 8.71 -28.74
CA PRO A 118 7.96 7.56 -28.08
C PRO A 118 6.45 7.80 -28.01
N THR A 119 5.73 7.38 -29.05
CA THR A 119 4.26 7.46 -29.16
C THR A 119 3.64 6.20 -28.60
#